data_AF-A0A922JKX3-F1
#
_entry.id   AF-A0A922JKX3-F1
#
_cell.length_a   1.000
_cell.length_b   1.000
_cell.length_c   1.000
_cell.angle_alpha   90.00
_cell.angle_beta   90.00
_cell.angle_gamma   90.00
#
_symmetry.space_group_name_H-M   'P 1'
#
loop_
_entity.id
_entity.type
_entity.pdbx_description
1 polymer ?
#
loop_
_entity_poly.entity_id
_entity_poly.type
_entity_poly.pdbx_seq_one_letter_code
_entity_poly.pdbx_strand_id
1 'polypeptide(L)'
;MKANALTEGRRSDFFNHLKSAADSLSALAWIAYSGKECGMSMPIAHVEESWQMAEFYNNKILVEYKSKDPNHVEWAKAIKELYLPGLRDYVKSNYPLGPVWSPTGKPAAAPPKAPTAAAPAPPPPPPASLFSSESSQASSSRPKEGMAAVFQEISSGKPVTSGLRKVTDDMKTKNRSDRTGVVGASEKGRTSSPTFSKAGPPKLELQMGRKWVVENQIGKKQLIIDDCDAKQSVYVYGCKESVLQIQGKVNNITVDKCTKMGVVFTDVVAACEIVNCNGVEVQCQGSAPTISVDNTAGCQLYLSKESLGASITTAKSSEINVLVPGAEPDADWGEHALPQQFIHVFKDGHFETTPVSHSGG
;
A
#
# COMPACT_ATOMS: atom_id res chain seq x y z
N MET A 1 -9.04 -4.50 17.12
CA MET A 1 -9.77 -5.70 16.64
C MET A 1 -11.14 -5.36 16.04
N LYS A 2 -12.14 -4.83 16.77
CA LYS A 2 -13.46 -4.50 16.16
C LYS A 2 -13.46 -3.28 15.22
N ALA A 3 -12.71 -2.23 15.56
CA ALA A 3 -12.63 -1.01 14.73
C ALA A 3 -11.98 -1.27 13.35
N ASN A 4 -10.94 -2.13 13.30
CA ASN A 4 -10.27 -2.48 12.05
C ASN A 4 -11.18 -3.30 11.13
N ALA A 5 -11.99 -4.21 11.68
CA ALA A 5 -12.95 -4.98 10.91
C ALA A 5 -14.01 -4.11 10.20
N LEU A 6 -14.35 -2.93 10.77
CA LEU A 6 -15.25 -1.96 10.12
C LEU A 6 -14.62 -1.27 8.90
N THR A 7 -13.31 -1.44 8.70
CA THR A 7 -12.56 -0.91 7.55
C THR A 7 -12.23 -2.01 6.54
N GLU A 8 -12.68 -3.25 6.76
CA GLU A 8 -12.45 -4.39 5.89
C GLU A 8 -13.71 -4.65 5.01
N GLY A 9 -13.51 -5.14 3.78
CA GLY A 9 -14.62 -5.46 2.86
C GLY A 9 -15.09 -4.29 1.98
N ARG A 10 -16.40 -4.22 1.68
CA ARG A 10 -16.97 -3.19 0.79
C ARG A 10 -16.80 -1.82 1.44
N ARG A 11 -16.10 -0.91 0.75
CA ARG A 11 -15.84 0.46 1.25
C ARG A 11 -17.15 1.18 1.52
N SER A 12 -17.35 1.63 2.76
CA SER A 12 -18.47 2.50 3.10
C SER A 12 -18.24 3.92 2.58
N ASP A 13 -19.32 4.69 2.46
CA ASP A 13 -19.24 6.10 2.07
C ASP A 13 -18.43 6.94 3.06
N PHE A 14 -18.29 6.47 4.31
CA PHE A 14 -17.51 7.11 5.37
C PHE A 14 -16.20 6.37 5.68
N PHE A 15 -15.66 5.62 4.72
CA PHE A 15 -14.45 4.82 4.91
C PHE A 15 -13.28 5.64 5.50
N ASN A 16 -13.06 6.87 5.02
CA ASN A 16 -11.98 7.71 5.54
C ASN A 16 -12.17 8.09 7.02
N HIS A 17 -13.41 8.27 7.48
CA HIS A 17 -13.73 8.55 8.89
C HIS A 17 -13.44 7.32 9.76
N LEU A 18 -13.94 6.16 9.32
CA LEU A 18 -13.72 4.90 10.04
C LEU A 18 -12.23 4.58 10.12
N LYS A 19 -11.50 4.79 9.04
CA LYS A 19 -10.07 4.50 8.99
C LYS A 19 -9.24 5.47 9.84
N SER A 20 -9.56 6.77 9.80
CA SER A 20 -8.95 7.76 10.69
C SER A 20 -9.19 7.42 12.17
N ALA A 21 -10.42 7.06 12.54
CA ALA A 21 -10.74 6.65 13.91
C ALA A 21 -10.01 5.36 14.31
N ALA A 22 -10.07 4.31 13.48
CA ALA A 22 -9.45 3.02 13.77
C ALA A 22 -7.93 3.12 13.94
N ASP A 23 -7.25 3.82 13.02
CA ASP A 23 -5.79 3.94 13.05
C ASP A 23 -5.34 4.82 14.22
N SER A 24 -6.14 5.81 14.63
CA SER A 24 -5.82 6.69 15.76
C SER A 24 -5.77 5.95 17.11
N LEU A 25 -6.47 4.81 17.25
CA LEU A 25 -6.49 4.03 18.48
C LEU A 25 -5.11 3.48 18.87
N SER A 26 -4.20 3.33 17.89
CA SER A 26 -2.82 2.90 18.15
C SER A 26 -2.06 3.87 19.07
N ALA A 27 -2.42 5.15 19.06
CA ALA A 27 -1.83 6.14 19.95
C ALA A 27 -2.08 5.80 21.42
N LEU A 28 -3.22 5.19 21.76
CA LEU A 28 -3.56 4.81 23.15
C LEU A 28 -2.66 3.73 23.73
N ALA A 29 -1.88 3.03 22.91
CA ALA A 29 -0.95 1.99 23.37
C ALA A 29 0.25 2.54 24.15
N TRP A 30 0.43 3.87 24.24
CA TRP A 30 1.49 4.51 25.05
C TRP A 30 1.49 4.03 26.52
N ILE A 31 0.34 3.62 27.06
CA ILE A 31 0.20 3.10 28.43
C ILE A 31 0.98 1.79 28.66
N ALA A 32 1.30 1.07 27.59
CA ALA A 32 2.06 -0.17 27.67
C ALA A 32 3.57 0.09 27.84
N TYR A 33 4.04 1.33 27.68
CA TYR A 33 5.44 1.70 27.87
C TYR A 33 5.92 1.32 29.28
N SER A 34 6.91 0.42 29.34
CA SER A 34 7.49 -0.09 30.60
C SER A 34 8.98 0.28 30.77
N GLY A 35 9.50 1.16 29.91
CA GLY A 35 10.88 1.62 29.94
C GLY A 35 11.55 1.58 28.56
N LYS A 36 12.78 2.09 28.46
CA LYS A 36 13.47 2.25 27.16
C LYS A 36 13.73 0.94 26.41
N GLU A 37 13.86 -0.17 27.14
CA GLU A 37 14.17 -1.49 26.57
C GLU A 37 12.91 -2.27 26.12
N CYS A 38 11.70 -1.73 26.33
CA CYS A 38 10.45 -2.45 26.02
C CYS A 38 10.07 -2.46 24.53
N GLY A 39 10.90 -1.85 23.67
CA GLY A 39 10.67 -1.81 22.23
C GLY A 39 9.62 -0.79 21.76
N MET A 40 9.05 0.01 22.66
CA MET A 40 8.17 1.15 22.32
C MET A 40 8.93 2.48 22.39
N SER A 41 8.52 3.44 21.55
CA SER A 41 9.00 4.82 21.66
C SER A 41 8.53 5.46 22.96
N MET A 42 9.17 6.57 23.35
CA MET A 42 8.75 7.34 24.52
C MET A 42 7.27 7.71 24.40
N PRO A 43 6.47 7.69 25.48
CA PRO A 43 5.02 7.86 25.41
C PRO A 43 4.52 9.04 24.56
N ILE A 44 5.19 10.19 24.66
CA ILE A 44 4.86 11.39 23.87
C ILE A 44 5.13 11.15 22.37
N ALA A 45 6.31 10.61 22.06
CA ALA A 45 6.71 10.29 20.69
C ALA A 45 5.79 9.21 20.10
N HIS A 46 5.43 8.19 20.88
CA HIS A 46 4.48 7.15 20.46
C HIS A 46 3.13 7.74 20.04
N VAL A 47 2.59 8.68 20.81
CA VAL A 47 1.33 9.37 20.47
C VAL A 47 1.46 10.17 19.17
N GLU A 48 2.56 10.92 19.00
CA GLU A 48 2.83 11.72 17.80
C GLU A 48 3.03 10.85 16.55
N GLU A 49 3.82 9.78 16.65
CA GLU A 49 4.11 8.82 15.58
C GLU A 49 2.84 8.05 15.18
N SER A 50 2.06 7.58 16.16
CA SER A 50 0.83 6.83 15.93
C SER A 50 -0.25 7.65 15.22
N TRP A 51 -0.31 8.96 15.49
CA TRP A 51 -1.27 9.85 14.84
C TRP A 51 -1.01 10.00 13.33
N GLN A 52 0.23 9.89 12.86
CA GLN A 52 0.58 10.15 11.44
C GLN A 52 -0.20 9.27 10.46
N MET A 53 -0.48 8.02 10.83
CA MET A 53 -1.27 7.11 9.99
C MET A 53 -2.75 7.52 9.92
N ALA A 54 -3.33 7.93 11.05
CA ALA A 54 -4.69 8.47 11.11
C ALA A 54 -4.79 9.81 10.37
N GLU A 55 -3.74 10.63 10.39
CA GLU A 55 -3.68 11.95 9.77
C GLU A 55 -3.83 11.88 8.24
N PHE A 56 -3.25 10.85 7.60
CA PHE A 56 -3.39 10.66 6.16
C PHE A 56 -4.87 10.52 5.74
N TYR A 57 -5.64 9.68 6.45
CA TYR A 57 -7.06 9.50 6.15
C TYR A 57 -7.89 10.69 6.62
N ASN A 58 -7.51 11.33 7.73
CA ASN A 58 -8.16 12.56 8.21
C ASN A 58 -8.04 13.72 7.20
N ASN A 59 -6.88 13.88 6.58
CA ASN A 59 -6.66 14.91 5.55
C ASN A 59 -7.51 14.68 4.31
N LYS A 60 -7.81 13.42 3.96
CA LYS A 60 -8.74 13.12 2.86
C LYS A 60 -10.16 13.60 3.15
N ILE A 61 -10.62 13.49 4.40
CA ILE A 61 -11.92 14.04 4.82
C ILE A 61 -11.92 15.55 4.66
N LEU A 62 -10.87 16.23 5.14
CA LEU A 62 -10.75 17.69 5.00
C LEU A 62 -10.78 18.10 3.51
N VAL A 63 -10.06 17.41 2.64
CA VAL A 63 -10.04 17.71 1.20
C VAL A 63 -11.40 17.44 0.55
N GLU A 64 -12.05 16.34 0.90
CA GLU A 64 -13.31 15.92 0.31
C GLU A 64 -14.48 16.80 0.73
N TYR A 65 -14.52 17.22 2.00
CA TYR A 65 -15.67 17.89 2.61
C TYR A 65 -15.51 19.39 2.84
N LYS A 66 -14.32 19.98 2.63
CA LYS A 66 -14.07 21.44 2.83
C LYS A 66 -15.07 22.40 2.17
N SER A 67 -15.75 21.97 1.11
CA SER A 67 -16.73 22.77 0.38
C SER A 67 -18.07 22.07 0.21
N LYS A 68 -18.28 20.95 0.90
CA LYS A 68 -19.51 20.15 0.82
C LYS A 68 -20.33 20.23 2.10
N ASP A 69 -19.70 19.92 3.23
CA ASP A 69 -20.37 19.84 4.52
C ASP A 69 -19.39 20.17 5.66
N PRO A 70 -19.64 21.27 6.40
CA PRO A 70 -18.82 21.67 7.54
C PRO A 70 -18.73 20.64 8.67
N ASN A 71 -19.77 19.81 8.89
CA ASN A 71 -19.79 18.86 10.02
C ASN A 71 -18.66 17.84 9.93
N HIS A 72 -18.36 17.36 8.73
CA HIS A 72 -17.25 16.41 8.50
C HIS A 72 -15.89 17.07 8.71
N VAL A 73 -15.78 18.36 8.37
CA VAL A 73 -14.57 19.15 8.61
C VAL A 73 -14.35 19.39 10.10
N GLU A 74 -15.42 19.72 10.84
CA GLU A 74 -15.38 19.89 12.29
C GLU A 74 -15.02 18.58 12.99
N TRP A 75 -15.61 17.45 12.58
CA TRP A 75 -15.24 16.13 13.08
C TRP A 75 -13.76 15.83 12.87
N ALA A 76 -13.23 16.07 11.67
CA ALA A 76 -11.83 15.83 11.32
C ALA A 76 -10.85 16.71 12.12
N LYS A 77 -11.26 17.94 12.45
CA LYS A 77 -10.49 18.82 13.35
C LYS A 77 -10.55 18.34 14.78
N ALA A 78 -11.73 17.99 15.28
CA ALA A 78 -11.93 17.54 16.66
C ALA A 78 -11.15 16.26 16.97
N ILE A 79 -11.15 15.27 16.05
CA ILE A 79 -10.37 14.05 16.26
C ILE A 79 -8.87 14.34 16.24
N LYS A 80 -8.39 15.28 15.40
CA LYS A 80 -6.99 15.70 15.42
C LYS A 80 -6.63 16.36 16.73
N GLU A 81 -7.43 17.32 17.19
CA GLU A 81 -7.22 18.05 18.45
C GLU A 81 -7.22 17.12 19.66
N LEU A 82 -8.03 16.06 19.64
CA LEU A 82 -8.07 15.05 20.71
C LEU A 82 -6.72 14.38 20.93
N TYR A 83 -5.98 14.08 19.85
CA TYR A 83 -4.65 13.45 19.96
C TYR A 83 -3.53 14.48 20.04
N LEU A 84 -3.57 15.48 19.16
CA LEU A 84 -2.59 16.56 19.03
C LEU A 84 -3.30 17.94 19.01
N PRO A 85 -3.25 18.71 20.11
CA PRO A 85 -2.37 18.54 21.28
C PRO A 85 -2.92 17.65 22.40
N GLY A 86 -4.22 17.30 22.44
CA GLY A 86 -4.91 16.79 23.63
C GLY A 86 -4.20 15.66 24.39
N LEU A 87 -4.13 14.47 23.80
CA LEU A 87 -3.50 13.30 24.42
C LEU A 87 -2.00 13.51 24.62
N ARG A 88 -1.32 14.10 23.65
CA ARG A 88 0.12 14.34 23.69
C ARG A 88 0.51 15.21 24.88
N ASP A 89 -0.19 16.31 25.10
CA ASP A 89 0.08 17.24 26.20
C ASP A 89 -0.34 16.67 27.55
N TYR A 90 -1.41 15.86 27.59
CA TYR A 90 -1.78 15.08 28.77
C TYR A 90 -0.65 14.14 29.20
N VAL A 91 -0.14 13.34 28.26
CA VAL A 91 0.97 12.41 28.50
C VAL A 91 2.23 13.16 28.91
N LYS A 92 2.54 14.27 28.24
CA LYS A 92 3.70 15.10 28.59
C LYS A 92 3.63 15.65 30.02
N SER A 93 2.45 16.07 30.46
CA SER A 93 2.27 16.71 31.76
C SER A 93 2.19 15.71 32.91
N ASN A 94 1.58 14.55 32.68
CA ASN A 94 1.28 13.58 33.74
C ASN A 94 2.20 12.34 33.73
N TYR A 95 2.72 11.95 32.56
CA TYR A 95 3.51 10.73 32.35
C TYR A 95 4.72 10.96 31.44
N PRO A 96 5.57 11.97 31.70
CA PRO A 96 6.70 12.32 30.81
C PRO A 96 7.72 11.19 30.65
N LEU A 97 7.82 10.29 31.63
CA LEU A 97 8.69 9.09 31.62
C LEU A 97 7.89 7.79 31.50
N GLY A 98 6.60 7.89 31.18
CA GLY A 98 5.69 6.75 31.11
C GLY A 98 4.96 6.44 32.41
N PRO A 99 4.00 5.51 32.34
CA PRO A 99 3.21 5.09 33.49
C PRO A 99 4.09 4.30 34.48
N VAL A 100 3.86 4.55 35.77
CA VAL A 100 4.52 3.81 36.85
C VAL A 100 3.60 2.69 37.31
N TRP A 101 3.99 1.45 37.04
CA TRP A 101 3.25 0.26 37.47
C TRP A 101 3.83 -0.26 38.79
N SER A 102 3.02 -0.35 39.85
CA SER A 102 3.44 -0.91 41.13
C SER A 102 3.13 -2.41 41.21
N PRO A 103 4.12 -3.29 41.48
CA PRO A 103 3.87 -4.72 41.71
C PRO A 103 3.06 -5.01 42.98
N THR A 104 2.98 -4.04 43.90
CA THR A 104 2.19 -4.11 45.15
C THR A 104 0.91 -3.27 45.08
N GLY A 105 0.55 -2.79 43.90
CA GLY A 105 -0.66 -2.00 43.69
C GLY A 105 -1.92 -2.77 44.06
N LYS A 106 -2.82 -2.14 44.82
CA LYS A 106 -4.18 -2.66 45.00
C LYS A 106 -4.85 -2.74 43.61
N PRO A 107 -5.63 -3.81 43.31
CA PRO A 107 -6.38 -3.87 42.06
C PRO A 107 -7.23 -2.60 41.90
N ALA A 108 -7.15 -1.97 40.73
CA ALA A 108 -7.91 -0.77 40.44
C ALA A 108 -9.40 -1.04 40.68
N ALA A 109 -10.02 -0.31 41.61
CA ALA A 109 -11.46 -0.34 41.77
C ALA A 109 -12.08 0.05 40.42
N ALA A 110 -13.01 -0.76 39.93
CA ALA A 110 -13.75 -0.43 38.72
C ALA A 110 -14.29 1.00 38.86
N PRO A 111 -14.09 1.89 37.87
CA PRO A 111 -14.63 3.23 37.96
C PRO A 111 -16.14 3.11 38.20
N PRO A 112 -16.73 3.92 39.11
CA PRO A 112 -18.18 3.97 39.23
C PRO A 112 -18.72 4.24 37.83
N LYS A 113 -19.75 3.49 37.41
CA LYS A 113 -20.42 3.69 36.13
C LYS A 113 -20.59 5.19 35.93
N ALA A 114 -19.94 5.72 34.88
CA ALA A 114 -20.10 7.12 34.52
C ALA A 114 -21.61 7.42 34.47
N PRO A 115 -22.06 8.58 34.99
CA PRO A 115 -23.45 8.98 34.77
C PRO A 115 -23.69 8.91 33.27
N THR A 116 -24.75 8.22 32.87
CA THR A 116 -25.20 8.23 31.48
C THR A 116 -25.53 9.67 31.12
N ALA A 117 -24.57 10.39 30.55
CA ALA A 117 -24.86 11.61 29.82
C ALA A 117 -25.79 11.17 28.70
N ALA A 118 -27.03 11.66 28.74
CA ALA A 118 -28.00 11.43 27.68
C ALA A 118 -27.38 11.92 26.37
N ALA A 119 -26.93 10.97 25.54
CA ALA A 119 -26.61 11.27 24.16
C ALA A 119 -27.89 11.86 23.53
N PRO A 120 -27.80 12.96 22.74
CA PRO A 120 -28.94 13.40 21.96
C PRO A 120 -29.43 12.23 21.10
N ALA A 121 -30.74 12.02 21.09
CA ALA A 121 -31.36 10.89 20.41
C ALA A 121 -30.90 10.84 18.94
N PRO A 122 -30.54 9.67 18.41
CA PRO A 122 -30.25 9.54 16.99
C PRO A 122 -31.48 9.96 16.18
N PRO A 123 -31.32 10.67 15.05
CA PRO A 123 -32.44 11.02 14.18
C PRO A 123 -33.16 9.73 13.74
N PRO A 124 -34.50 9.74 13.67
CA PRO A 124 -35.27 8.55 13.38
C PRO A 124 -34.92 8.00 11.98
N PRO A 125 -34.84 6.67 11.83
CA PRO A 125 -34.62 6.07 10.53
C PRO A 125 -35.79 6.42 9.59
N PRO A 126 -35.54 6.64 8.29
CA PRO A 126 -36.61 6.84 7.32
C PRO A 126 -37.49 5.58 7.29
N PRO A 127 -38.83 5.73 7.27
CA PRO A 127 -39.73 4.60 7.32
C PRO A 127 -39.57 3.73 6.07
N ALA A 128 -39.26 2.46 6.29
CA ALA A 128 -39.41 1.43 5.28
C ALA A 128 -40.91 1.17 5.09
N SER A 129 -41.40 1.32 3.87
CA SER A 129 -42.69 0.78 3.47
C SER A 129 -42.53 0.11 2.12
N LEU A 130 -42.40 -1.22 2.20
CA LEU A 130 -42.57 -2.13 1.09
C LEU A 130 -43.95 -2.78 1.26
N PHE A 131 -44.77 -2.63 0.22
CA PHE A 131 -45.92 -3.45 -0.14
C PHE A 131 -47.14 -3.47 0.81
N SER A 132 -48.18 -2.75 0.42
CA SER A 132 -49.54 -3.29 0.42
C SER A 132 -50.33 -2.73 -0.77
N SER A 133 -51.08 -3.65 -1.36
CA SER A 133 -51.88 -3.60 -2.58
C SER A 133 -53.15 -2.79 -2.37
N GLU A 134 -53.50 -1.89 -3.31
CA GLU A 134 -54.87 -1.80 -3.86
C GLU A 134 -54.94 -0.89 -5.10
N SER A 135 -56.00 -1.14 -5.84
CA SER A 135 -56.31 -0.84 -7.24
C SER A 135 -56.89 0.56 -7.52
N SER A 136 -56.79 0.94 -8.81
CA SER A 136 -57.63 1.91 -9.56
C SER A 136 -57.57 3.38 -9.11
N GLN A 137 -57.50 4.43 -9.95
CA GLN A 137 -57.86 4.60 -11.35
C GLN A 137 -57.17 5.87 -11.92
N ALA A 138 -56.98 5.84 -13.25
CA ALA A 138 -56.56 6.86 -14.23
C ALA A 138 -56.35 8.35 -13.82
N SER A 139 -55.23 8.93 -14.27
CA SER A 139 -55.23 10.04 -15.26
C SER A 139 -53.81 10.42 -15.73
N SER A 140 -53.73 10.74 -17.02
CA SER A 140 -52.64 11.43 -17.75
C SER A 140 -51.52 10.59 -18.39
N SER A 141 -51.34 10.92 -19.67
CA SER A 141 -50.57 10.28 -20.75
C SER A 141 -49.06 10.54 -20.70
N ARG A 142 -48.26 9.47 -20.55
CA ARG A 142 -46.99 9.21 -21.27
C ARG A 142 -46.35 7.90 -20.77
N PRO A 143 -45.98 6.94 -21.64
CA PRO A 143 -45.20 5.79 -21.20
C PRO A 143 -43.75 6.21 -20.91
N LYS A 144 -43.25 5.90 -19.71
CA LYS A 144 -41.81 5.83 -19.44
C LYS A 144 -41.34 4.44 -19.87
N GLU A 145 -40.72 4.36 -21.04
CA GLU A 145 -40.08 3.13 -21.53
C GLU A 145 -38.77 2.89 -20.77
N GLY A 146 -38.75 1.82 -19.97
CA GLY A 146 -37.56 1.32 -19.29
C GLY A 146 -36.84 0.24 -20.10
N MET A 147 -35.63 -0.10 -19.65
CA MET A 147 -34.63 -1.05 -20.19
C MET A 147 -35.15 -2.39 -20.77
N ALA A 148 -36.39 -2.80 -20.52
CA ALA A 148 -37.00 -3.98 -21.12
C ALA A 148 -37.33 -3.81 -22.63
N ALA A 149 -37.63 -2.58 -23.08
CA ALA A 149 -37.86 -2.29 -24.50
C ALA A 149 -36.58 -2.46 -25.34
N VAL A 150 -35.43 -2.16 -24.74
CA VAL A 150 -34.10 -2.25 -25.40
C VAL A 150 -33.73 -3.71 -25.70
N PHE A 151 -34.07 -4.64 -24.81
CA PHE A 151 -33.81 -6.07 -25.03
C PHE A 151 -34.76 -6.71 -26.06
N GLN A 152 -35.98 -6.21 -26.18
CA GLN A 152 -36.92 -6.64 -27.21
C GLN A 152 -36.53 -6.13 -28.60
N GLU A 153 -35.97 -4.91 -28.69
CA GLU A 153 -35.53 -4.33 -29.95
C GLU A 153 -34.30 -5.05 -30.53
N ILE A 154 -33.36 -5.47 -29.68
CA ILE A 154 -32.17 -6.25 -30.05
C ILE A 154 -32.54 -7.65 -30.57
N SER A 155 -33.58 -8.27 -30.01
CA SER A 155 -33.99 -9.64 -30.37
C SER A 155 -34.84 -9.72 -31.65
N SER A 156 -35.18 -8.57 -32.26
CA SER A 156 -36.10 -8.48 -33.41
C SER A 156 -35.44 -8.52 -34.80
N GLY A 157 -34.10 -8.64 -34.88
CA GLY A 157 -33.39 -8.85 -36.14
C GLY A 157 -33.41 -7.69 -37.14
N LYS A 158 -33.83 -6.48 -36.73
CA LYS A 158 -33.76 -5.27 -37.58
C LYS A 158 -32.32 -4.71 -37.64
N PRO A 159 -31.92 -4.08 -38.76
CA PRO A 159 -30.56 -3.59 -38.93
C PRO A 159 -30.27 -2.42 -37.97
N VAL A 160 -29.47 -2.69 -36.94
CA VAL A 160 -29.06 -1.76 -35.87
C VAL A 160 -28.26 -0.53 -36.37
N THR A 161 -28.01 -0.43 -37.69
CA THR A 161 -27.14 0.59 -38.29
C THR A 161 -27.89 1.74 -38.96
N SER A 162 -29.23 1.72 -39.03
CA SER A 162 -30.03 2.71 -39.75
C SER A 162 -30.07 4.11 -39.10
N GLY A 163 -29.72 4.23 -37.81
CA GLY A 163 -29.72 5.50 -37.07
C GLY A 163 -28.34 6.16 -36.88
N LEU A 164 -27.26 5.51 -37.31
CA LEU A 164 -25.89 6.02 -37.18
C LEU A 164 -25.56 6.92 -38.38
N ARG A 165 -25.12 8.17 -38.11
CA ARG A 165 -24.56 9.03 -39.16
C ARG A 165 -23.36 8.34 -39.80
N LYS A 166 -23.41 8.09 -41.12
CA LYS A 166 -22.28 7.53 -41.86
C LYS A 166 -21.16 8.56 -41.91
N VAL A 167 -19.98 8.14 -41.47
CA VAL A 167 -18.73 8.91 -41.55
C VAL A 167 -18.32 8.96 -43.02
N THR A 168 -18.39 10.14 -43.63
CA THR A 168 -17.93 10.39 -44.99
C THR A 168 -16.40 10.42 -45.05
N ASP A 169 -15.81 10.18 -46.22
CA ASP A 169 -14.36 9.95 -46.35
C ASP A 169 -13.51 11.15 -45.92
N ASP A 170 -14.05 12.37 -45.97
CA ASP A 170 -13.45 13.63 -45.47
C ASP A 170 -13.36 13.68 -43.92
N MET A 171 -14.17 12.89 -43.22
CA MET A 171 -14.14 12.77 -41.76
C MET A 171 -13.12 11.74 -41.26
N LYS A 172 -12.51 10.95 -42.15
CA LYS A 172 -11.44 10.01 -41.81
C LYS A 172 -10.12 10.76 -41.68
N THR A 173 -9.41 10.57 -40.57
CA THR A 173 -8.13 11.23 -40.25
C THR A 173 -7.05 11.04 -41.32
N LYS A 174 -7.10 9.94 -42.09
CA LYS A 174 -6.18 9.65 -43.19
C LYS A 174 -6.37 10.52 -44.46
N ASN A 175 -7.50 11.23 -44.58
CA ASN A 175 -7.87 11.98 -45.78
C ASN A 175 -7.89 13.51 -45.57
N ARG A 176 -7.40 14.01 -44.43
CA ARG A 176 -7.19 15.45 -44.21
C ARG A 176 -5.85 15.88 -44.78
N SER A 177 -5.85 16.42 -45.99
CA SER A 177 -4.68 16.99 -46.69
C SER A 177 -4.09 18.23 -46.02
N ASP A 178 -4.80 18.83 -45.05
CA ASP A 178 -4.50 20.16 -44.53
C ASP A 178 -3.71 20.12 -43.21
N ARG A 179 -3.32 18.91 -42.77
CA ARG A 179 -2.32 18.69 -41.70
C ARG A 179 -1.09 17.99 -42.27
N THR A 180 -0.47 18.61 -43.28
CA THR A 180 0.89 18.27 -43.70
C THR A 180 1.88 18.79 -42.66
N GLY A 181 2.13 17.98 -41.62
CA GLY A 181 3.32 18.14 -40.79
C GLY A 181 4.53 17.71 -41.61
N VAL A 182 5.24 18.68 -42.19
CA VAL A 182 6.56 18.47 -42.80
C VAL A 182 7.47 17.80 -41.78
N VAL A 183 7.89 16.56 -42.07
CA VAL A 183 8.98 15.90 -41.35
C VAL A 183 10.28 16.48 -41.89
N GLY A 184 10.76 17.54 -41.25
CA GLY A 184 12.13 18.01 -41.46
C GLY A 184 13.09 17.01 -40.84
N ALA A 185 13.77 16.23 -41.68
CA ALA A 185 14.96 15.50 -41.25
C ALA A 185 16.03 16.52 -40.85
N SER A 186 16.17 16.76 -39.55
CA SER A 186 17.33 17.44 -38.99
C SER A 186 18.03 16.45 -38.07
N GLU A 187 19.18 15.96 -38.53
CA GLU A 187 20.17 15.33 -37.67
C GLU A 187 20.57 16.32 -36.58
N LYS A 188 20.03 16.12 -35.38
CA LYS A 188 20.62 16.62 -34.15
C LYS A 188 20.52 15.52 -33.11
N GLY A 189 21.69 15.02 -32.72
CA GLY A 189 21.84 14.08 -31.62
C GLY A 189 21.08 14.59 -30.40
N ARG A 190 20.10 13.81 -29.95
CA ARG A 190 19.38 14.03 -28.71
C ARG A 190 19.59 12.81 -27.83
N THR A 191 20.52 12.96 -26.89
CA THR A 191 20.47 12.29 -25.60
C THR A 191 19.08 12.56 -25.00
N SER A 192 18.21 11.56 -25.08
CA SER A 192 16.90 11.60 -24.44
C SER A 192 17.08 11.25 -22.95
N SER A 193 17.30 12.26 -22.13
CA SER A 193 17.09 12.11 -20.69
C SER A 193 15.60 11.87 -20.44
N PRO A 194 15.19 10.82 -19.69
CA PRO A 194 13.79 10.57 -19.41
C PRO A 194 13.23 11.71 -18.55
N THR A 195 12.08 12.25 -18.94
CA THR A 195 11.30 13.16 -18.10
C THR A 195 10.69 12.35 -16.95
N PHE A 196 11.41 12.28 -15.83
CA PHE A 196 10.92 11.67 -14.61
C PHE A 196 9.78 12.51 -14.01
N SER A 197 8.68 11.85 -13.64
CA SER A 197 7.64 12.40 -12.78
C SER A 197 8.27 12.97 -11.50
N LYS A 198 7.75 14.10 -10.97
CA LYS A 198 8.22 14.77 -9.76
C LYS A 198 8.37 13.77 -8.59
N ALA A 199 9.54 13.18 -8.45
CA ALA A 199 9.97 12.47 -7.26
C ALA A 199 10.33 13.50 -6.18
N GLY A 200 10.23 13.12 -4.91
CA GLY A 200 10.75 13.95 -3.81
C GLY A 200 12.27 14.17 -3.96
N PRO A 201 12.87 15.04 -3.15
CA PRO A 201 14.33 15.19 -3.17
C PRO A 201 15.01 13.84 -2.90
N PRO A 202 16.15 13.55 -3.55
CA PRO A 202 16.92 12.34 -3.28
C PRO A 202 17.42 12.37 -1.83
N LYS A 203 17.31 11.24 -1.12
CA LYS A 203 17.82 11.08 0.23
C LYS A 203 18.69 9.84 0.33
N LEU A 204 19.75 9.94 1.11
CA LEU A 204 20.56 8.85 1.59
C LEU A 204 21.10 9.31 2.93
N GLU A 205 20.41 8.93 4.00
CA GLU A 205 20.75 9.36 5.36
C GLU A 205 20.26 8.36 6.40
N LEU A 206 20.94 8.32 7.54
CA LEU A 206 20.53 7.56 8.71
C LEU A 206 19.59 8.41 9.56
N GLN A 207 18.32 8.07 9.59
CA GLN A 207 17.32 8.75 10.42
C GLN A 207 17.29 8.14 11.82
N MET A 208 17.32 9.04 12.81
CA MET A 208 17.20 8.71 14.25
C MET A 208 18.18 7.62 14.72
N GLY A 209 19.33 7.47 14.04
CA GLY A 209 20.35 6.46 14.34
C GLY A 209 19.93 5.01 14.11
N ARG A 210 18.77 4.76 13.47
CA ARG A 210 18.19 3.40 13.37
C ARG A 210 17.69 3.01 11.99
N LYS A 211 17.30 3.97 11.14
CA LYS A 211 16.75 3.66 9.82
C LYS A 211 17.50 4.40 8.72
N TRP A 212 18.20 3.67 7.87
CA TRP A 212 18.74 4.19 6.63
C TRP A 212 17.59 4.43 5.65
N VAL A 213 17.50 5.65 5.14
CA VAL A 213 16.47 6.07 4.20
C VAL A 213 17.13 6.42 2.87
N VAL A 214 16.89 5.58 1.86
CA VAL A 214 17.39 5.74 0.49
C VAL A 214 16.20 6.02 -0.42
N GLU A 215 15.94 7.30 -0.71
CA GLU A 215 14.73 7.72 -1.42
C GLU A 215 15.06 8.44 -2.72
N ASN A 216 14.20 8.25 -3.74
CA ASN A 216 14.16 9.04 -4.97
C ASN A 216 15.51 9.12 -5.71
N GLN A 217 16.36 8.10 -5.58
CA GLN A 217 17.64 8.05 -6.30
C GLN A 217 17.38 7.66 -7.76
N ILE A 218 17.90 8.44 -8.70
CA ILE A 218 17.68 8.24 -10.14
C ILE A 218 19.02 8.19 -10.86
N GLY A 219 19.29 7.07 -11.55
CA GLY A 219 20.51 6.88 -12.35
C GLY A 219 21.80 6.79 -11.52
N LYS A 220 21.71 6.55 -10.20
CA LYS A 220 22.87 6.52 -9.30
C LYS A 220 23.38 5.09 -9.14
N LYS A 221 24.54 4.78 -9.73
CA LYS A 221 25.13 3.43 -9.73
C LYS A 221 26.14 3.15 -8.61
N GLN A 222 26.45 4.14 -7.78
CA GLN A 222 27.49 4.08 -6.75
C GLN A 222 26.93 4.57 -5.40
N LEU A 223 25.75 4.09 -5.00
CA LEU A 223 25.22 4.35 -3.66
C LEU A 223 25.81 3.31 -2.71
N ILE A 224 26.40 3.75 -1.61
CA ILE A 224 27.05 2.87 -0.63
C ILE A 224 26.57 3.26 0.77
N ILE A 225 26.26 2.25 1.57
CA ILE A 225 26.10 2.34 3.03
C ILE A 225 27.17 1.44 3.63
N ASP A 226 28.19 2.04 4.23
CA ASP A 226 29.34 1.36 4.83
C ASP A 226 29.26 1.30 6.36
N ASP A 227 28.66 2.30 7.00
CA ASP A 227 28.38 2.32 8.44
C ASP A 227 27.09 1.56 8.78
N CYS A 228 27.17 0.23 8.79
CA CYS A 228 26.05 -0.67 9.11
C CYS A 228 26.11 -1.19 10.55
N ASP A 229 24.96 -1.14 11.25
CA ASP A 229 24.77 -1.82 12.54
C ASP A 229 23.61 -2.83 12.45
N ALA A 230 23.77 -3.98 13.11
CA ALA A 230 22.80 -5.09 13.07
C ALA A 230 21.42 -4.74 13.66
N LYS A 231 21.29 -3.61 14.37
CA LYS A 231 20.01 -3.08 14.89
C LYS A 231 19.35 -2.10 13.91
N GLN A 232 20.03 -1.69 12.86
CA GLN A 232 19.53 -0.74 11.88
C GLN A 232 18.72 -1.42 10.77
N SER A 233 17.80 -0.67 10.17
CA SER A 233 16.99 -1.09 9.02
C SER A 233 17.31 -0.23 7.80
N VAL A 234 17.29 -0.81 6.60
CA VAL A 234 17.45 -0.06 5.34
C VAL A 234 16.13 -0.01 4.59
N TYR A 235 15.67 1.20 4.26
CA TYR A 235 14.43 1.42 3.50
C TYR A 235 14.75 2.16 2.20
N VAL A 236 14.58 1.45 1.09
CA VAL A 236 14.84 1.94 -0.27
C VAL A 236 13.49 2.23 -0.92
N TYR A 237 13.23 3.48 -1.29
CA TYR A 237 11.92 3.88 -1.81
C TYR A 237 11.99 4.75 -3.06
N GLY A 238 11.20 4.39 -4.08
CA GLY A 238 11.03 5.22 -5.27
C GLY A 238 12.31 5.40 -6.11
N CYS A 239 13.31 4.54 -5.93
CA CYS A 239 14.56 4.61 -6.65
C CYS A 239 14.43 4.01 -8.06
N LYS A 240 15.12 4.61 -9.03
CA LYS A 240 15.04 4.23 -10.44
C LYS A 240 16.42 4.14 -11.07
N GLU A 241 16.66 3.09 -11.86
CA GLU A 241 17.90 2.89 -12.62
C GLU A 241 19.17 3.06 -11.77
N SER A 242 19.11 2.64 -10.51
CA SER A 242 20.14 2.89 -9.49
C SER A 242 20.67 1.57 -8.92
N VAL A 243 21.83 1.63 -8.26
CA VAL A 243 22.47 0.50 -7.58
C VAL A 243 22.91 0.93 -6.19
N LEU A 244 22.52 0.15 -5.18
CA LEU A 244 22.86 0.35 -3.77
C LEU A 244 23.67 -0.83 -3.26
N GLN A 245 24.77 -0.53 -2.58
CA GLN A 245 25.60 -1.49 -1.85
C GLN A 245 25.48 -1.25 -0.34
N ILE A 246 25.14 -2.29 0.41
CA ILE A 246 25.03 -2.27 1.86
C ILE A 246 26.15 -3.17 2.40
N GLN A 247 27.25 -2.55 2.82
CA GLN A 247 28.50 -3.22 3.17
C GLN A 247 28.54 -3.56 4.67
N GLY A 248 27.69 -4.50 5.08
CA GLY A 248 27.65 -4.96 6.45
C GLY A 248 26.36 -5.67 6.80
N LYS A 249 26.16 -5.86 8.12
CA LYS A 249 25.02 -6.57 8.68
C LYS A 249 23.97 -5.58 9.17
N VAL A 250 22.75 -5.72 8.68
CA VAL A 250 21.59 -4.91 9.10
C VAL A 250 20.45 -5.82 9.57
N ASN A 251 19.49 -5.28 10.31
CA ASN A 251 18.36 -6.05 10.78
C ASN A 251 17.43 -6.46 9.64
N ASN A 252 17.03 -5.49 8.82
CA ASN A 252 16.14 -5.70 7.67
C ASN A 252 16.47 -4.76 6.52
N ILE A 253 16.05 -5.16 5.33
CA ILE A 253 16.11 -4.35 4.11
C ILE A 253 14.73 -4.40 3.47
N THR A 254 14.15 -3.24 3.16
CA THR A 254 12.90 -3.15 2.39
C THR A 254 13.14 -2.32 1.14
N VAL A 255 12.77 -2.86 -0.01
CA VAL A 255 12.84 -2.20 -1.33
C VAL A 255 11.41 -1.99 -1.81
N ASP A 256 10.94 -0.75 -1.80
CA ASP A 256 9.55 -0.38 -2.13
C ASP A 256 9.47 0.59 -3.33
N LYS A 257 8.54 0.33 -4.25
CA LYS A 257 8.26 1.18 -5.43
C LYS A 257 9.50 1.53 -6.26
N CYS A 258 10.46 0.62 -6.35
CA CYS A 258 11.67 0.81 -7.14
C CYS A 258 11.52 0.23 -8.56
N THR A 259 12.25 0.79 -9.52
CA THR A 259 12.24 0.32 -10.92
C THR A 259 13.65 0.23 -11.47
N LYS A 260 14.07 -0.91 -12.02
CA LYS A 260 15.46 -1.12 -12.49
C LYS A 260 16.48 -0.82 -11.38
N MET A 261 16.24 -1.37 -10.19
CA MET A 261 17.08 -1.17 -9.01
C MET A 261 17.92 -2.40 -8.73
N GLY A 262 19.22 -2.21 -8.56
CA GLY A 262 20.13 -3.23 -8.05
C GLY A 262 20.42 -3.01 -6.57
N VAL A 263 20.29 -4.04 -5.74
CA VAL A 263 20.67 -3.99 -4.32
C VAL A 263 21.63 -5.14 -4.02
N VAL A 264 22.83 -4.81 -3.56
CA VAL A 264 23.82 -5.77 -3.09
C VAL A 264 23.97 -5.58 -1.60
N PHE A 265 23.82 -6.64 -0.80
CA PHE A 265 23.98 -6.56 0.65
C PHE A 265 24.75 -7.75 1.19
N THR A 266 25.46 -7.52 2.31
CA THR A 266 26.21 -8.60 2.98
C THR A 266 25.27 -9.49 3.79
N ASP A 267 24.72 -8.99 4.89
CA ASP A 267 23.88 -9.80 5.78
C ASP A 267 22.60 -9.09 6.20
N VAL A 268 21.52 -9.86 6.32
CA VAL A 268 20.31 -9.45 7.05
C VAL A 268 20.04 -10.39 8.22
N VAL A 269 19.73 -9.82 9.38
CA VAL A 269 19.38 -10.61 10.58
C VAL A 269 17.99 -11.22 10.45
N ALA A 270 17.03 -10.45 9.94
CA ALA A 270 15.62 -10.84 9.91
C ALA A 270 15.13 -11.14 8.48
N ALA A 271 15.08 -10.14 7.61
CA ALA A 271 14.48 -10.30 6.29
C ALA A 271 14.95 -9.26 5.27
N CYS A 272 14.89 -9.67 4.00
CA CYS A 272 14.91 -8.77 2.83
C CYS A 272 13.54 -8.80 2.16
N GLU A 273 12.91 -7.64 2.02
CA GLU A 273 11.55 -7.49 1.49
C GLU A 273 11.56 -6.66 0.22
N ILE A 274 10.97 -7.18 -0.85
CA ILE A 274 10.83 -6.52 -2.14
C ILE A 274 9.35 -6.31 -2.40
N VAL A 275 8.92 -5.05 -2.45
CA VAL A 275 7.50 -4.69 -2.49
C VAL A 275 7.23 -3.67 -3.59
N ASN A 276 6.15 -3.84 -4.37
CA ASN A 276 5.71 -2.88 -5.39
C ASN A 276 6.78 -2.52 -6.44
N CYS A 277 7.71 -3.43 -6.74
CA CYS A 277 8.87 -3.14 -7.58
C CYS A 277 8.68 -3.61 -9.03
N ASN A 278 9.55 -3.13 -9.93
CA ASN A 278 9.59 -3.59 -11.32
C ASN A 278 11.03 -3.72 -11.85
N GLY A 279 11.41 -4.91 -12.30
CA GLY A 279 12.75 -5.20 -12.83
C GLY A 279 13.84 -4.92 -11.81
N VAL A 280 13.85 -5.65 -10.69
CA VAL A 280 14.83 -5.45 -9.61
C VAL A 280 15.77 -6.64 -9.49
N GLU A 281 17.01 -6.36 -9.14
CA GLU A 281 18.06 -7.35 -8.94
C GLU A 281 18.56 -7.22 -7.51
N VAL A 282 18.51 -8.32 -6.75
CA VAL A 282 18.92 -8.34 -5.35
C VAL A 282 19.94 -9.43 -5.15
N GLN A 283 21.12 -9.07 -4.65
CA GLN A 283 22.23 -9.98 -4.39
C GLN A 283 22.59 -10.01 -2.92
N CYS A 284 22.49 -11.20 -2.33
CA CYS A 284 22.98 -11.49 -0.99
C CYS A 284 24.40 -12.06 -1.09
N GLN A 285 25.35 -11.48 -0.34
CA GLN A 285 26.73 -11.96 -0.29
C GLN A 285 27.02 -12.85 0.93
N GLY A 286 26.26 -12.68 2.01
CA GLY A 286 26.35 -13.45 3.27
C GLY A 286 25.01 -14.10 3.60
N SER A 287 24.48 -13.90 4.80
CA SER A 287 23.25 -14.56 5.26
C SER A 287 21.96 -13.76 5.03
N ALA A 288 20.88 -14.45 4.64
CA ALA A 288 19.53 -13.91 4.57
C ALA A 288 18.49 -15.01 4.87
N PRO A 289 17.97 -15.11 6.10
CA PRO A 289 17.10 -16.23 6.47
C PRO A 289 15.70 -16.15 5.83
N THR A 290 15.20 -14.95 5.57
CA THR A 290 13.88 -14.74 4.94
C THR A 290 13.98 -13.73 3.82
N ILE A 291 13.40 -14.06 2.66
CA ILE A 291 13.25 -13.13 1.53
C ILE A 291 11.78 -13.12 1.13
N SER A 292 11.17 -11.94 1.05
CA SER A 292 9.78 -11.79 0.62
C SER A 292 9.68 -10.94 -0.64
N VAL A 293 8.83 -11.34 -1.57
CA VAL A 293 8.56 -10.61 -2.80
C VAL A 293 7.05 -10.42 -2.95
N ASP A 294 6.57 -9.19 -2.81
CA ASP A 294 5.16 -8.84 -2.91
C ASP A 294 4.90 -7.80 -4.00
N ASN A 295 3.84 -7.99 -4.77
CA ASN A 295 3.36 -7.08 -5.80
C ASN A 295 4.47 -6.57 -6.74
N THR A 296 5.39 -7.45 -7.12
CA THR A 296 6.60 -7.09 -7.89
C THR A 296 6.66 -7.88 -9.20
N ALA A 297 7.02 -7.20 -10.29
CA ALA A 297 7.15 -7.82 -11.61
C ALA A 297 8.60 -7.76 -12.10
N GLY A 298 9.22 -8.91 -12.34
CA GLY A 298 10.64 -9.01 -12.70
C GLY A 298 11.52 -8.82 -11.47
N CYS A 299 11.96 -9.93 -10.87
CA CYS A 299 12.89 -9.91 -9.75
C CYS A 299 13.90 -11.05 -9.90
N GLN A 300 15.19 -10.70 -9.90
CA GLN A 300 16.28 -11.67 -9.85
C GLN A 300 16.89 -11.66 -8.45
N LEU A 301 16.89 -12.82 -7.80
CA LEU A 301 17.43 -13.03 -6.46
C LEU A 301 18.71 -13.85 -6.57
N TYR A 302 19.87 -13.24 -6.31
CA TYR A 302 21.17 -13.91 -6.29
C TYR A 302 21.48 -14.30 -4.84
N LEU A 303 21.52 -15.61 -4.57
CA LEU A 303 21.80 -16.15 -3.23
C LEU A 303 23.30 -16.34 -3.01
N SER A 304 23.77 -16.28 -1.78
CA SER A 304 25.10 -16.75 -1.44
C SER A 304 25.06 -18.24 -1.05
N LYS A 305 26.23 -18.85 -0.87
CA LYS A 305 26.33 -20.20 -0.26
C LYS A 305 25.75 -20.24 1.16
N GLU A 306 25.78 -19.12 1.88
CA GLU A 306 25.27 -18.99 3.25
C GLU A 306 23.75 -18.70 3.31
N SER A 307 23.15 -18.23 2.20
CA SER A 307 21.72 -17.95 2.11
C SER A 307 20.92 -19.03 1.36
N LEU A 308 21.50 -20.20 1.06
CA LEU A 308 20.80 -21.29 0.38
C LEU A 308 19.62 -21.85 1.20
N GLY A 309 19.66 -21.71 2.52
CA GLY A 309 18.57 -22.09 3.43
C GLY A 309 17.48 -21.02 3.59
N ALA A 310 17.50 -19.95 2.78
CA ALA A 310 16.54 -18.87 2.87
C ALA A 310 15.10 -19.35 2.62
N SER A 311 14.17 -18.92 3.46
CA SER A 311 12.74 -19.05 3.19
C SER A 311 12.31 -17.94 2.26
N ILE A 312 11.95 -18.28 1.02
CA ILE A 312 11.49 -17.32 0.01
C ILE A 312 9.96 -17.39 -0.11
N THR A 313 9.29 -16.27 0.13
CA THR A 313 7.84 -16.15 -0.01
C THR A 313 7.47 -15.17 -1.12
N THR A 314 6.53 -15.54 -1.99
CA THR A 314 6.04 -14.67 -3.07
C THR A 314 4.55 -14.42 -2.95
N ALA A 315 4.12 -13.20 -3.26
CA ALA A 315 2.72 -12.81 -3.31
C ALA A 315 2.48 -11.83 -4.47
N LYS A 316 1.46 -12.07 -5.29
CA LYS A 316 1.05 -11.17 -6.40
C LYS A 316 2.22 -10.71 -7.28
N SER A 317 3.20 -11.58 -7.49
CA SER A 317 4.45 -11.25 -8.16
C SER A 317 4.67 -12.17 -9.35
N SER A 318 5.40 -11.69 -10.35
CA SER A 318 5.66 -12.40 -11.60
C SER A 318 7.12 -12.28 -12.02
N GLU A 319 7.59 -13.22 -12.84
CA GLU A 319 8.98 -13.22 -13.38
C GLU A 319 10.02 -13.19 -12.25
N ILE A 320 9.87 -14.10 -11.28
CA ILE A 320 10.77 -14.22 -10.12
C ILE A 320 11.75 -15.37 -10.39
N ASN A 321 13.02 -15.03 -10.52
CA ASN A 321 14.09 -16.00 -10.75
C ASN A 321 15.06 -15.98 -9.57
N VAL A 322 15.41 -17.16 -9.07
CA VAL A 322 16.41 -17.36 -8.02
C VAL A 322 17.67 -17.94 -8.65
N LEU A 323 18.78 -17.24 -8.48
CA LEU A 323 20.09 -17.65 -8.96
C LEU A 323 20.87 -18.25 -7.79
N VAL A 324 21.25 -19.52 -7.96
CA VAL A 324 22.00 -20.32 -7.00
C VAL A 324 23.46 -20.42 -7.46
N PRO A 325 24.45 -20.12 -6.60
CA PRO A 325 25.85 -20.18 -7.00
C PRO A 325 26.26 -21.64 -7.23
N GLY A 326 27.09 -21.87 -8.24
CA GLY A 326 27.68 -23.18 -8.49
C GLY A 326 28.62 -23.63 -7.36
N ALA A 327 29.05 -24.90 -7.42
CA ALA A 327 29.93 -25.48 -6.40
C ALA A 327 31.30 -24.79 -6.36
N GLU A 328 31.86 -24.49 -7.53
CA GLU A 328 33.15 -23.82 -7.70
C GLU A 328 33.01 -22.29 -7.76
N PRO A 329 34.04 -21.51 -7.39
CA PRO A 329 33.99 -20.04 -7.37
C PRO A 329 33.67 -19.38 -8.72
N ASP A 330 34.10 -20.01 -9.81
CA ASP A 330 33.91 -19.52 -11.18
C ASP A 330 32.81 -20.29 -11.94
N ALA A 331 32.02 -21.09 -11.25
CA ALA A 331 30.91 -21.81 -11.87
C ALA A 331 29.75 -20.86 -12.17
N ASP A 332 29.07 -21.12 -13.29
CA ASP A 332 27.87 -20.39 -13.67
C ASP A 332 26.77 -20.54 -12.62
N TRP A 333 25.93 -19.51 -12.51
CA TRP A 333 24.77 -19.50 -11.64
C TRP A 333 23.66 -20.38 -12.21
N GLY A 334 23.10 -21.26 -11.38
CA GLY A 334 21.88 -21.99 -11.71
C GLY A 334 20.67 -21.08 -11.57
N GLU A 335 19.99 -20.78 -12.66
CA GLU A 335 18.76 -19.97 -12.66
C GLU A 335 17.51 -20.84 -12.46
N HIS A 336 16.69 -20.48 -11.47
CA HIS A 336 15.49 -21.22 -11.09
C HIS A 336 14.28 -20.28 -11.07
N ALA A 337 13.35 -20.46 -11.99
CA ALA A 337 12.10 -19.70 -12.00
C ALA A 337 11.15 -20.20 -10.91
N LEU A 338 10.65 -19.31 -10.06
CA LEU A 338 9.66 -19.67 -9.05
C LEU A 338 8.25 -19.77 -9.65
N PRO A 339 7.45 -20.77 -9.25
CA PRO A 339 6.07 -20.89 -9.71
C PRO A 339 5.24 -19.66 -9.36
N GLN A 340 4.49 -19.16 -10.35
CA GLN A 340 3.57 -18.02 -10.20
C GLN A 340 2.10 -18.41 -10.39
N GLN A 341 1.83 -19.61 -10.89
CA GLN A 341 0.49 -20.14 -11.08
C GLN A 341 0.29 -21.40 -10.23
N PHE A 342 -0.89 -21.51 -9.62
CA PHE A 342 -1.24 -22.62 -8.75
C PHE A 342 -2.56 -23.25 -9.21
N ILE A 343 -2.65 -24.58 -9.08
CA ILE A 343 -3.86 -25.35 -9.33
C ILE A 343 -4.51 -25.61 -7.97
N HIS A 344 -5.81 -25.35 -7.88
CA HIS A 344 -6.62 -25.64 -6.70
C HIS A 344 -7.63 -26.73 -7.06
N VAL A 345 -7.55 -27.90 -6.42
CA VAL A 345 -8.45 -29.02 -6.67
C VAL A 345 -9.20 -29.37 -5.39
N PHE A 346 -10.53 -29.50 -5.48
CA PHE A 346 -11.34 -29.94 -4.35
C PHE A 346 -11.36 -31.47 -4.28
N LYS A 347 -10.83 -32.05 -3.19
CA LYS A 347 -10.81 -33.49 -2.92
C LYS A 347 -11.02 -33.75 -1.43
N ASP A 348 -11.69 -34.85 -1.10
CA ASP A 348 -11.89 -35.31 0.28
C ASP A 348 -12.34 -34.18 1.24
N GLY A 349 -13.27 -33.34 0.78
CA GLY A 349 -13.86 -32.26 1.57
C GLY A 349 -12.98 -31.01 1.78
N HIS A 350 -11.81 -30.92 1.16
CA HIS A 350 -10.92 -29.75 1.26
C HIS A 350 -10.28 -29.37 -0.09
N PHE A 351 -9.65 -28.20 -0.17
CA PHE A 351 -8.89 -27.79 -1.35
C PHE A 351 -7.41 -28.15 -1.18
N GLU A 352 -6.87 -28.90 -2.14
CA GLU A 352 -5.43 -29.11 -2.32
C GLU A 352 -4.89 -28.06 -3.29
N THR A 353 -3.77 -27.42 -2.95
CA THR A 353 -3.11 -26.43 -3.81
C THR A 353 -1.72 -26.91 -4.20
N THR A 354 -1.43 -26.93 -5.50
CA THR A 354 -0.11 -27.30 -6.02
C THR A 354 0.40 -26.26 -7.02
N PRO A 355 1.71 -25.99 -7.08
CA PRO A 355 2.27 -25.13 -8.11
C PRO A 355 2.13 -25.80 -9.48
N VAL A 356 1.83 -25.01 -10.52
CA VAL A 356 1.87 -25.47 -11.90
C VAL A 356 3.34 -25.69 -12.29
N SER A 357 3.65 -26.88 -12.78
CA SER A 357 4.89 -27.16 -13.49
C SER A 357 4.60 -27.16 -14.98
N HIS A 358 5.20 -26.23 -15.72
CA HIS A 358 5.28 -26.33 -17.17
C HIS A 358 6.60 -27.02 -17.51
N SER A 359 6.59 -27.98 -18.43
CA SER A 359 7.75 -28.77 -18.86
C SER A 359 8.74 -27.96 -19.71
N GLY A 360 9.15 -26.79 -19.24
CA GLY A 360 9.98 -25.82 -19.97
C GLY A 360 10.96 -25.09 -19.07
N GLY A 361 11.61 -25.81 -18.15
CA GLY A 361 12.70 -25.34 -17.29
C GLY A 361 13.52 -26.52 -16.82
#